data_AF-A0A836W5B5-F1
#
_entry.id   AF-A0A836W5B5-F1
#
_cell.length_a   1.000
_cell.length_b   1.000
_cell.length_c   1.000
_cell.angle_alpha   90.00
_cell.angle_beta   90.00
_cell.angle_gamma   90.00
#
_symmetry.space_group_name_H-M   'P 1'
#
loop_
_entity.id
_entity.type
_entity.pdbx_description
1 polymer ?
#
loop_
_entity_poly.entity_id
_entity_poly.type
_entity_poly.pdbx_seq_one_letter_code
_entity_poly.pdbx_strand_id
1 'polypeptide(L)'
;RLWARVFGDRLIYPLHAHTPSQLSDALQKLRRVAPTVEAVGLGSLAPLARYQPAKALRLIHYARARIDKHIHVFGAGNSLLAALVYTGLADTADTSSPLQDARYGLTRHPETLAMTLTAPRRAPGRPRAAPQEIAALCSCPACRASPNALAEWGRQGVLARTIHNAYQLLRILEDPEKILQLLLRRPQLARKLPQLHAMASRVS
;
A
#
# COMPACT_ATOMS: atom_id res chain seq x y z
N ARG A 1 -0.52 9.71 -7.03
CA ARG A 1 0.07 10.18 -8.31
C ARG A 1 1.34 9.35 -8.61
N LEU A 2 1.80 9.25 -9.87
CA LEU A 2 3.06 8.55 -10.19
C LEU A 2 4.26 9.32 -9.62
N TRP A 3 5.25 8.63 -9.06
CA TRP A 3 6.46 9.23 -8.47
C TRP A 3 7.13 10.23 -9.41
N ALA A 4 7.44 9.81 -10.64
CA ALA A 4 8.17 10.64 -11.60
C ALA A 4 7.45 11.94 -11.93
N ARG A 5 6.11 11.96 -11.87
CA ARG A 5 5.31 13.17 -12.11
C ARG A 5 5.27 14.11 -10.90
N VAL A 6 5.46 13.60 -9.69
CA VAL A 6 5.44 14.41 -8.46
C VAL A 6 6.84 14.96 -8.14
N PHE A 7 7.87 14.13 -8.32
CA PHE A 7 9.22 14.49 -7.93
C PHE A 7 10.14 14.83 -9.10
N GLY A 8 9.94 14.31 -10.31
CA GLY A 8 10.90 14.49 -11.40
C GLY A 8 12.32 14.14 -10.93
N ASP A 9 13.24 15.11 -11.03
CA ASP A 9 14.64 14.99 -10.62
C ASP A 9 14.91 15.46 -9.17
N ARG A 10 13.86 15.73 -8.38
CA ARG A 10 13.98 16.22 -7.01
C ARG A 10 14.58 15.17 -6.07
N LEU A 11 15.53 15.63 -5.26
CA LEU A 11 16.04 14.88 -4.11
C LEU A 11 14.97 14.75 -3.03
N ILE A 12 14.78 13.52 -2.52
CA ILE A 12 13.92 13.25 -1.38
C ILE A 12 14.80 13.05 -0.15
N TYR A 13 14.55 13.85 0.90
CA TYR A 13 15.24 13.66 2.18
C TYR A 13 14.50 12.63 3.04
N PRO A 14 15.11 11.47 3.36
CA PRO A 14 14.45 10.46 4.18
C PRO A 14 14.39 10.89 5.66
N LEU A 15 13.21 10.79 6.25
CA LEU A 15 12.94 10.99 7.67
C LEU A 15 12.50 9.67 8.28
N HIS A 16 13.20 9.23 9.32
CA HIS A 16 12.90 7.99 10.04
C HIS A 16 12.28 8.31 11.38
N ALA A 17 11.08 7.78 11.63
CA ALA A 17 10.41 7.93 12.92
C ALA A 17 9.39 6.81 13.16
N HIS A 18 9.22 6.45 14.44
CA HIS A 18 8.16 5.55 14.90
C HIS A 18 7.18 6.23 15.87
N THR A 19 7.50 7.47 16.28
CA THR A 19 6.69 8.29 17.20
C THR A 19 6.64 9.76 16.74
N PRO A 20 5.63 10.54 17.17
CA PRO A 20 5.56 11.97 16.87
C PRO A 20 6.76 12.78 17.36
N SER A 21 7.31 12.46 18.55
CA SER A 21 8.49 13.14 19.09
C SER A 21 9.72 12.91 18.21
N GLN A 22 10.00 11.66 17.82
CA GLN A 22 11.10 11.35 16.90
C GLN A 22 10.96 12.08 15.57
N LEU A 23 9.74 12.16 15.04
CA LEU A 23 9.48 12.88 13.80
C LEU A 23 9.68 14.39 13.97
N SER A 24 9.24 14.96 15.09
CA SER A 24 9.47 16.38 15.40
C SER A 24 10.96 16.72 15.45
N ASP A 25 11.77 15.86 16.10
CA ASP A 25 13.22 16.03 16.17
C ASP A 25 13.87 15.93 14.79
N ALA A 26 13.44 14.95 13.99
CA ALA A 26 13.92 14.78 12.61
C ALA A 26 13.57 15.99 11.73
N LEU A 27 12.37 16.56 11.90
CA LEU A 27 11.95 17.76 11.19
C LEU A 27 12.73 19.01 11.62
N GLN A 28 13.03 19.15 12.91
CA GLN A 28 13.86 20.25 13.39
C GLN A 28 15.27 20.16 12.81
N LYS A 29 15.86 18.94 12.76
CA LYS A 29 17.14 18.70 12.10
C LYS A 29 17.08 19.05 10.62
N LEU A 30 16.05 18.58 9.89
CA LEU A 30 15.86 18.88 8.48
C LEU A 30 15.85 20.39 8.19
N ARG A 31 15.10 21.16 8.99
CA ARG A 31 15.02 22.62 8.85
C ARG A 31 16.37 23.32 9.02
N ARG A 32 17.31 22.71 9.76
CA ARG A 32 18.67 23.24 9.95
C ARG A 32 19.63 22.82 8.83
N VAL A 33 19.58 21.55 8.42
CA VAL A 33 20.61 20.97 7.53
C VAL A 33 20.26 21.03 6.05
N ALA A 34 18.97 21.02 5.70
CA ALA A 34 18.49 21.05 4.33
C ALA A 34 17.14 21.79 4.22
N PRO A 35 17.09 23.09 4.58
CA PRO A 35 15.85 23.87 4.57
C PRO A 35 15.18 23.94 3.19
N THR A 36 15.98 23.86 2.12
CA THR A 36 15.56 24.01 0.73
C THR A 36 15.00 22.73 0.10
N VAL A 37 15.03 21.57 0.79
CA VAL A 37 14.50 20.34 0.19
C VAL A 37 13.02 20.51 -0.14
N GLU A 38 12.56 20.09 -1.32
CA GLU A 38 11.16 20.23 -1.71
C GLU A 38 10.32 18.99 -1.38
N ALA A 39 11.00 17.89 -1.04
CA ALA A 39 10.40 16.58 -0.84
C ALA A 39 11.02 15.84 0.35
N VAL A 40 10.18 15.15 1.09
CA VAL A 40 10.58 14.30 2.21
C VAL A 40 10.00 12.90 2.06
N GLY A 41 10.77 11.91 2.47
CA GLY A 41 10.36 10.52 2.44
C GLY A 41 10.19 10.00 3.85
N LEU A 42 9.01 9.51 4.20
CA LEU A 42 8.76 8.91 5.51
C LEU A 42 9.18 7.44 5.48
N GLY A 43 10.33 7.17 6.10
CA GLY A 43 10.95 5.85 6.22
C GLY A 43 10.61 5.15 7.53
N SER A 44 11.01 3.88 7.62
CA SER A 44 10.80 3.00 8.78
C SER A 44 9.32 2.76 9.14
N LEU A 45 8.40 3.03 8.22
CA LEU A 45 6.97 2.80 8.40
C LEU A 45 6.53 1.38 8.05
N ALA A 46 7.29 0.62 7.24
CA ALA A 46 6.90 -0.72 6.79
C ALA A 46 6.54 -1.70 7.95
N PRO A 47 7.29 -1.77 9.07
CA PRO A 47 6.89 -2.59 10.21
C PRO A 47 5.56 -2.13 10.83
N LEU A 48 5.38 -0.81 10.95
CA LEU A 48 4.12 -0.24 11.46
C LEU A 48 2.97 -0.51 10.49
N ALA A 49 3.18 -0.35 9.19
CA ALA A 49 2.17 -0.61 8.17
C ALA A 49 1.69 -2.06 8.19
N ARG A 50 2.58 -3.00 8.48
CA ARG A 50 2.27 -4.43 8.59
C ARG A 50 1.45 -4.77 9.83
N TYR A 51 1.88 -4.30 11.01
CA TYR A 51 1.32 -4.76 12.29
C TYR A 51 0.38 -3.76 12.98
N GLN A 52 0.62 -2.47 12.75
CA GLN A 52 -0.08 -1.36 13.39
C GLN A 52 -0.42 -0.25 12.36
N PRO A 53 -1.14 -0.56 11.26
CA PRO A 53 -1.38 0.39 10.17
C PRO A 53 -2.08 1.68 10.64
N ALA A 54 -2.94 1.61 11.67
CA ALA A 54 -3.55 2.79 12.26
C ALA A 54 -2.53 3.71 12.96
N LYS A 55 -1.46 3.16 13.55
CA LYS A 55 -0.36 3.95 14.13
C LYS A 55 0.47 4.61 13.04
N ALA A 56 0.80 3.88 11.97
CA ALA A 56 1.50 4.44 10.81
C ALA A 56 0.72 5.63 10.24
N LEU A 57 -0.58 5.47 10.02
CA LEU A 57 -1.44 6.52 9.47
C LEU A 57 -1.53 7.76 10.36
N ARG A 58 -1.60 7.60 11.69
CA ARG A 58 -1.54 8.73 12.63
C ARG A 58 -0.21 9.48 12.54
N LEU A 59 0.90 8.77 12.37
CA LEU A 59 2.21 9.40 12.24
C LEU A 59 2.33 10.17 10.92
N ILE A 60 1.80 9.63 9.83
CA ILE A 60 1.76 10.31 8.53
C ILE A 60 0.85 11.55 8.60
N HIS A 61 -0.30 11.44 9.26
CA HIS A 61 -1.16 12.61 9.52
C HIS A 61 -0.44 13.70 10.33
N TYR A 62 0.26 13.31 11.39
CA TYR A 62 1.08 14.23 12.18
C TYR A 62 2.15 14.92 11.32
N ALA A 63 2.78 14.18 10.42
CA ALA A 63 3.76 14.68 9.45
C ALA A 63 3.13 15.70 8.50
N ARG A 64 2.02 15.34 7.84
CA ARG A 64 1.33 16.18 6.87
C ARG A 64 0.90 17.53 7.46
N ALA A 65 0.49 17.55 8.73
CA ALA A 65 0.12 18.78 9.43
C ALA A 65 1.30 19.72 9.77
N ARG A 66 2.56 19.30 9.56
CA ARG A 66 3.78 20.05 9.95
C ARG A 66 4.77 20.25 8.82
N ILE A 67 4.55 19.56 7.71
CA ILE A 67 5.39 19.55 6.53
C ILE A 67 4.57 20.21 5.45
N ASP A 68 5.11 21.24 4.81
CA ASP A 68 4.52 21.91 3.65
C ASP A 68 5.22 21.49 2.33
N LYS A 69 5.94 20.39 2.38
CA LYS A 69 6.73 19.81 1.29
C LYS A 69 6.02 18.59 0.73
N HIS A 70 6.43 18.08 -0.43
CA HIS A 70 5.89 16.81 -0.93
C HIS A 70 6.30 15.66 0.00
N ILE A 71 5.35 14.76 0.28
CA ILE A 71 5.55 13.60 1.14
C ILE A 71 5.48 12.33 0.31
N HIS A 72 6.55 11.55 0.35
CA HIS A 72 6.57 10.16 -0.07
C HIS A 72 6.50 9.23 1.15
N VAL A 73 5.76 8.12 1.05
CA VAL A 73 5.76 7.07 2.08
C VAL A 73 6.37 5.77 1.54
N PHE A 74 7.51 5.39 2.11
CA PHE A 74 8.21 4.15 1.74
C PHE A 74 7.55 2.93 2.39
N GLY A 75 7.31 1.88 1.59
CA GLY A 75 6.88 0.58 2.04
C GLY A 75 5.52 0.58 2.74
N ALA A 76 4.51 1.26 2.16
CA ALA A 76 3.19 1.38 2.78
C ALA A 76 2.47 0.03 2.88
N GLY A 77 2.73 -0.91 1.96
CA GLY A 77 1.93 -2.13 1.89
C GLY A 77 0.50 -1.87 1.41
N ASN A 78 -0.27 -2.93 1.14
CA ASN A 78 -1.58 -2.81 0.47
C ASN A 78 -2.59 -1.89 1.19
N SER A 79 -2.87 -2.13 2.47
CA SER A 79 -3.98 -1.45 3.16
C SER A 79 -3.66 0.00 3.54
N LEU A 80 -2.43 0.28 3.96
CA LEU A 80 -2.04 1.66 4.26
C LEU A 80 -1.93 2.47 2.97
N LEU A 81 -1.46 1.89 1.87
CA LEU A 81 -1.48 2.55 0.56
C LEU A 81 -2.91 2.96 0.16
N ALA A 82 -3.89 2.07 0.32
CA ALA A 82 -5.30 2.40 0.08
C ALA A 82 -5.79 3.53 1.01
N ALA A 83 -5.41 3.52 2.28
CA ALA A 83 -5.75 4.60 3.22
C ALA A 83 -5.10 5.94 2.82
N LEU A 84 -3.87 5.93 2.31
CA LEU A 84 -3.18 7.13 1.86
C LEU A 84 -3.83 7.71 0.60
N VAL A 85 -4.23 6.86 -0.34
CA VAL A 85 -5.01 7.30 -1.51
C VAL A 85 -6.35 7.89 -1.08
N TYR A 86 -7.05 7.25 -0.15
CA TYR A 86 -8.35 7.73 0.36
C TYR A 86 -8.26 9.09 1.06
N THR A 87 -7.18 9.33 1.80
CA THR A 87 -7.05 10.51 2.70
C THR A 87 -6.23 11.65 2.13
N GLY A 88 -5.44 11.42 1.08
CA GLY A 88 -4.53 12.43 0.52
C GLY A 88 -3.36 12.82 1.45
N LEU A 89 -3.11 12.08 2.53
CA LEU A 89 -2.09 12.46 3.52
C LEU A 89 -0.64 12.36 3.01
N ALA A 90 -0.42 11.69 1.87
CA ALA A 90 0.85 11.63 1.19
C ALA A 90 0.65 11.83 -0.32
N ASP A 91 1.58 12.51 -0.97
CA ASP A 91 1.54 12.77 -2.41
C ASP A 91 1.78 11.49 -3.22
N THR A 92 2.64 10.62 -2.68
CA THR A 92 3.04 9.34 -3.27
C THR A 92 3.38 8.31 -2.20
N ALA A 93 3.35 7.04 -2.58
CA ALA A 93 3.79 5.94 -1.73
C ALA A 93 4.17 4.74 -2.61
N ASP A 94 5.03 3.86 -2.09
CA ASP A 94 5.38 2.60 -2.75
C ASP A 94 4.97 1.37 -1.94
N THR A 95 5.03 0.20 -2.58
CA THR A 95 4.78 -1.08 -1.94
C THR A 95 5.41 -2.23 -2.70
N SER A 96 5.99 -3.18 -1.97
CA SER A 96 6.41 -4.49 -2.49
C SER A 96 5.40 -5.59 -2.20
N SER A 97 4.23 -5.27 -1.66
CA SER A 97 3.23 -6.27 -1.23
C SER A 97 2.80 -7.23 -2.34
N PRO A 98 2.55 -6.80 -3.60
CA PRO A 98 2.19 -7.74 -4.67
C PRO A 98 3.18 -8.90 -4.84
N LEU A 99 4.48 -8.59 -4.79
CA LEU A 99 5.57 -9.55 -4.88
C LEU A 99 5.69 -10.40 -3.61
N GLN A 100 5.64 -9.77 -2.43
CA GLN A 100 5.73 -10.49 -1.17
C GLN A 100 4.58 -11.49 -1.00
N ASP A 101 3.35 -11.08 -1.30
CA ASP A 101 2.17 -11.94 -1.26
C ASP A 101 2.30 -13.11 -2.26
N ALA A 102 2.76 -12.83 -3.48
CA ALA A 102 2.96 -13.83 -4.53
C ALA A 102 3.96 -14.93 -4.15
N ARG A 103 5.03 -14.60 -3.42
CA ARG A 103 6.03 -15.56 -2.91
C ARG A 103 5.41 -16.60 -1.97
N TYR A 104 4.32 -16.26 -1.30
CA TYR A 104 3.59 -17.17 -0.41
C TYR A 104 2.46 -17.94 -1.10
N GLY A 105 2.38 -17.90 -2.44
CA GLY A 105 1.32 -18.59 -3.20
C GLY A 105 -0.02 -17.86 -3.21
N LEU A 106 -0.03 -16.55 -2.92
CA LEU A 106 -1.25 -15.78 -2.72
C LEU A 106 -1.62 -14.94 -3.93
N THR A 107 -2.92 -14.90 -4.21
CA THR A 107 -3.55 -14.01 -5.18
C THR A 107 -4.69 -13.23 -4.54
N ARG A 108 -4.86 -11.98 -4.94
CA ARG A 108 -6.01 -11.17 -4.53
C ARG A 108 -7.23 -11.56 -5.35
N HIS A 109 -8.34 -11.91 -4.70
CA HIS A 109 -9.60 -12.18 -5.37
C HIS A 109 -10.19 -10.87 -5.95
N PRO A 110 -10.58 -10.81 -7.24
CA PRO A 110 -11.00 -9.55 -7.87
C PRO A 110 -12.25 -8.89 -7.26
N GLU A 111 -13.19 -9.68 -6.76
CA GLU A 111 -14.44 -9.17 -6.17
C GLU A 111 -14.35 -8.98 -4.65
N THR A 112 -14.00 -10.04 -3.90
CA THR A 112 -13.97 -10.00 -2.43
C THR A 112 -12.77 -9.24 -1.86
N LEU A 113 -11.77 -8.97 -2.71
CA LEU A 113 -10.46 -8.39 -2.38
C LEU A 113 -9.65 -9.19 -1.35
N ALA A 114 -10.11 -10.39 -0.98
CA ALA A 114 -9.41 -11.25 -0.04
C ALA A 114 -8.11 -11.80 -0.66
N MET A 115 -7.10 -12.02 0.16
CA MET A 115 -5.94 -12.81 -0.27
C MET A 115 -6.30 -14.29 -0.17
N THR A 116 -6.28 -14.96 -1.31
CA THR A 116 -6.58 -16.38 -1.47
C THR A 116 -5.31 -17.14 -1.81
N LEU A 117 -5.23 -18.40 -1.39
CA LEU A 117 -4.17 -19.31 -1.78
C LEU A 117 -4.56 -19.99 -3.10
N THR A 118 -3.74 -19.80 -4.12
CA THR A 118 -3.90 -20.42 -5.45
C THR A 118 -2.84 -21.48 -5.72
N ALA A 119 -1.64 -21.34 -5.16
CA ALA A 119 -0.63 -22.40 -5.22
C ALA A 119 -0.95 -23.53 -4.22
N PRO A 120 -0.68 -24.80 -4.53
CA PRO A 120 -0.99 -25.93 -3.65
C PRO A 120 -0.03 -25.94 -2.46
N ARG A 121 -0.34 -25.13 -1.43
CA ARG A 121 0.27 -25.16 -0.10
C ARG A 121 -0.74 -25.67 0.91
N ARG A 122 -0.31 -26.38 1.96
CA ARG A 122 -1.13 -26.54 3.16
C ARG A 122 -0.92 -25.32 4.06
N ALA A 123 -1.94 -24.47 4.13
CA ALA A 123 -1.98 -23.30 5.02
C ALA A 123 -3.37 -23.26 5.69
N PRO A 124 -3.52 -23.81 6.91
CA PRO A 124 -4.80 -23.84 7.62
C PRO A 124 -5.39 -22.43 7.77
N GLY A 125 -6.72 -22.32 7.64
CA GLY A 125 -7.45 -21.06 7.85
C GLY A 125 -7.30 -20.00 6.75
N ARG A 126 -6.59 -20.30 5.65
CA ARG A 126 -6.48 -19.36 4.52
C ARG A 126 -7.50 -19.70 3.42
N PRO A 127 -8.31 -18.74 2.96
CA PRO A 127 -9.21 -18.95 1.83
C PRO A 127 -8.45 -19.47 0.62
N ARG A 128 -9.07 -20.36 -0.15
CA ARG A 128 -8.54 -20.90 -1.40
C ARG A 128 -9.42 -20.44 -2.55
N ALA A 129 -8.82 -20.30 -3.72
CA ALA A 129 -9.52 -20.11 -4.97
C ALA A 129 -8.77 -20.90 -6.05
N ALA A 130 -9.52 -21.50 -6.97
CA ALA A 130 -8.91 -22.09 -8.14
C ALA A 130 -8.36 -20.98 -9.05
N PRO A 131 -7.21 -21.20 -9.72
CA PRO A 131 -6.68 -20.23 -10.69
C PRO A 131 -7.69 -19.79 -11.76
N GLN A 132 -8.53 -20.72 -12.21
CA GLN A 132 -9.56 -20.48 -13.23
C GLN A 132 -10.65 -19.55 -12.72
N GLU A 133 -11.08 -19.70 -11.46
CA GLU A 133 -12.05 -18.79 -10.82
C GLU A 133 -11.48 -17.36 -10.74
N ILE A 134 -10.20 -17.23 -10.37
CA ILE A 134 -9.52 -15.93 -10.33
C ILE A 134 -9.41 -15.31 -11.72
N ALA A 135 -9.07 -16.13 -12.72
CA ALA A 135 -8.88 -15.66 -14.10
C ALA A 135 -10.20 -15.27 -14.78
N ALA A 136 -11.30 -15.98 -14.51
CA ALA A 136 -12.63 -15.65 -15.02
C ALA A 136 -13.10 -14.24 -14.61
N LEU A 137 -12.61 -13.75 -13.46
CA LEU A 137 -12.95 -12.44 -12.89
C LEU A 137 -11.86 -11.37 -13.13
N CYS A 138 -10.79 -11.68 -13.87
CA CYS A 138 -9.61 -10.82 -13.98
C CYS A 138 -9.08 -10.68 -15.40
N SER A 139 -8.91 -9.44 -15.84
CA SER A 139 -8.33 -9.09 -17.14
C SER A 139 -6.85 -8.70 -17.05
N CYS A 140 -6.06 -9.21 -16.10
CA CYS A 140 -4.62 -8.92 -16.07
C CYS A 140 -3.84 -9.74 -17.12
N PRO A 141 -2.64 -9.32 -17.54
CA PRO A 141 -1.83 -10.05 -18.51
C PRO A 141 -1.56 -11.51 -18.12
N ALA A 142 -1.31 -11.79 -16.84
CA ALA A 142 -1.06 -13.14 -16.35
C ALA A 142 -2.29 -14.05 -16.49
N CYS A 143 -3.48 -13.55 -16.11
CA CYS A 143 -4.73 -14.31 -16.22
C CYS A 143 -5.13 -14.57 -17.67
N ARG A 144 -4.85 -13.65 -18.59
CA ARG A 144 -5.12 -13.87 -20.02
C ARG A 144 -4.18 -14.88 -20.66
N ALA A 145 -2.89 -14.83 -20.31
CA ALA A 145 -1.88 -15.64 -20.96
C ALA A 145 -1.87 -17.10 -20.46
N SER A 146 -1.92 -17.31 -19.15
CA SER A 146 -1.95 -18.65 -18.56
C SER A 146 -2.55 -18.60 -17.15
N PRO A 147 -3.86 -18.85 -16.99
CA PRO A 147 -4.51 -18.94 -15.68
C PRO A 147 -3.79 -19.92 -14.74
N ASN A 148 -3.40 -21.09 -15.25
CA ASN A 148 -2.80 -22.17 -14.46
C ASN A 148 -1.46 -21.76 -13.82
N ALA A 149 -0.73 -20.81 -14.42
CA ALA A 149 0.51 -20.29 -13.85
C ALA A 149 0.33 -19.71 -12.44
N LEU A 150 -0.88 -19.23 -12.08
CA LEU A 150 -1.16 -18.75 -10.72
C LEU A 150 -1.02 -19.85 -9.66
N ALA A 151 -1.20 -21.12 -10.01
CA ALA A 151 -1.00 -22.26 -9.11
C ALA A 151 0.44 -22.78 -9.05
N GLU A 152 1.30 -22.38 -9.98
CA GLU A 152 2.66 -22.92 -10.07
C GLU A 152 3.58 -22.40 -8.95
N TRP A 153 4.52 -23.24 -8.53
CA TRP A 153 5.64 -22.81 -7.70
C TRP A 153 6.82 -22.37 -8.57
N GLY A 154 7.82 -21.74 -7.93
CA GLY A 154 8.99 -21.24 -8.63
C GLY A 154 8.77 -19.89 -9.33
N ARG A 155 9.71 -19.53 -10.20
CA ARG A 155 9.79 -18.19 -10.81
C ARG A 155 8.53 -17.81 -11.57
N GLN A 156 8.02 -18.72 -12.41
CA GLN A 156 6.87 -18.44 -13.27
C GLN A 156 5.61 -18.13 -12.47
N GLY A 157 5.24 -18.99 -11.51
CA GLY A 157 4.07 -18.72 -10.70
C GLY A 157 4.20 -17.51 -9.79
N VAL A 158 5.40 -17.21 -9.27
CA VAL A 158 5.62 -15.96 -8.51
C VAL A 158 5.43 -14.73 -9.41
N LEU A 159 5.93 -14.75 -10.65
CA LEU A 159 5.72 -13.65 -11.60
C LEU A 159 4.24 -13.49 -11.96
N ALA A 160 3.56 -14.58 -12.31
CA ALA A 160 2.13 -14.56 -12.65
C ALA A 160 1.28 -13.96 -11.52
N ARG A 161 1.49 -14.43 -10.27
CA ARG A 161 0.79 -13.89 -9.10
C ARG A 161 1.18 -12.45 -8.79
N THR A 162 2.44 -12.06 -9.01
CA THR A 162 2.89 -10.67 -8.80
C THR A 162 2.18 -9.72 -9.77
N ILE A 163 2.14 -10.06 -11.05
CA ILE A 163 1.46 -9.28 -12.09
C ILE A 163 -0.03 -9.15 -11.75
N HIS A 164 -0.68 -10.26 -11.42
CA HIS A 164 -2.09 -10.27 -11.00
C HIS A 164 -2.34 -9.39 -9.78
N ASN A 165 -1.56 -9.55 -8.71
CA ASN A 165 -1.73 -8.79 -7.48
C ASN A 165 -1.47 -7.30 -7.68
N ALA A 166 -0.49 -6.92 -8.51
CA ALA A 166 -0.20 -5.53 -8.83
C ALA A 166 -1.35 -4.91 -9.64
N TYR A 167 -1.85 -5.62 -10.65
CA TYR A 167 -3.00 -5.19 -11.44
C TYR A 167 -4.24 -4.98 -10.58
N GLN A 168 -4.56 -5.94 -9.70
CA GLN A 168 -5.68 -5.83 -8.78
C GLN A 168 -5.51 -4.67 -7.79
N LEU A 169 -4.30 -4.44 -7.29
CA LEU A 169 -4.03 -3.31 -6.41
C LEU A 169 -4.27 -1.98 -7.14
N LEU A 170 -3.78 -1.81 -8.38
CA LEU A 170 -4.03 -0.60 -9.16
C LEU A 170 -5.53 -0.35 -9.35
N ARG A 171 -6.28 -1.39 -9.76
CA ARG A 171 -7.74 -1.33 -9.91
C ARG A 171 -8.47 -0.94 -8.63
N ILE A 172 -7.97 -1.37 -7.47
CA ILE A 172 -8.52 -0.96 -6.17
C ILE A 172 -8.24 0.52 -5.94
N LEU A 173 -7.02 0.98 -6.17
CA LEU A 173 -6.63 2.37 -5.89
C LEU A 173 -7.29 3.39 -6.84
N GLU A 174 -7.84 2.94 -7.97
CA GLU A 174 -8.61 3.75 -8.91
C GLU A 174 -10.11 3.82 -8.60
N ASP A 175 -10.59 2.98 -7.67
CA ASP A 175 -12.01 2.78 -7.38
C ASP A 175 -12.31 3.06 -5.88
N PRO A 176 -12.94 4.20 -5.54
CA PRO A 176 -13.21 4.58 -4.16
C PRO A 176 -14.00 3.54 -3.36
N GLU A 177 -14.93 2.81 -4.00
CA GLU A 177 -15.72 1.78 -3.33
C GLU A 177 -14.84 0.59 -2.94
N LYS A 178 -13.95 0.18 -3.84
CA LYS A 178 -12.97 -0.88 -3.55
C LYS A 178 -11.94 -0.49 -2.51
N ILE A 179 -11.54 0.79 -2.48
CA ILE A 179 -10.69 1.31 -1.39
C ILE A 179 -11.40 1.10 -0.05
N LEU A 180 -12.65 1.55 0.07
CA LEU A 180 -13.42 1.41 1.31
C LEU A 180 -13.61 -0.07 1.68
N GLN A 181 -13.97 -0.92 0.72
CA GLN A 181 -14.09 -2.36 0.93
C GLN A 181 -12.78 -2.95 1.46
N LEU A 182 -11.62 -2.60 0.87
CA LEU A 182 -10.32 -3.08 1.33
C LEU A 182 -9.99 -2.59 2.76
N LEU A 183 -10.31 -1.34 3.08
CA LEU A 183 -10.09 -0.76 4.41
C LEU A 183 -10.97 -1.42 5.48
N LEU A 184 -12.24 -1.71 5.16
CA LEU A 184 -13.17 -2.40 6.05
C LEU A 184 -12.68 -3.81 6.43
N ARG A 185 -11.94 -4.48 5.55
CA ARG A 185 -11.32 -5.79 5.85
C ARG A 185 -10.18 -5.72 6.88
N ARG A 186 -9.76 -4.53 7.30
CA ARG A 186 -8.71 -4.31 8.31
C ARG A 186 -9.31 -3.69 9.56
N PRO A 187 -9.61 -4.45 10.62
CA PRO A 187 -10.32 -3.94 11.80
C PRO A 187 -9.71 -2.66 12.40
N GLN A 188 -8.38 -2.56 12.45
CA GLN A 188 -7.69 -1.37 12.96
C GLN A 188 -7.94 -0.11 12.11
N LEU A 189 -8.06 -0.24 10.78
CA LEU A 189 -8.35 0.87 9.87
C LEU A 189 -9.85 1.12 9.74
N ALA A 190 -10.66 0.07 9.72
CA ALA A 190 -12.13 0.15 9.70
C ALA A 190 -12.66 1.00 10.86
N ARG A 191 -12.18 0.76 12.09
CA ARG A 191 -12.52 1.58 13.28
C ARG A 191 -12.10 3.05 13.16
N LYS A 192 -11.22 3.37 12.23
CA LYS A 192 -10.71 4.72 11.99
C LYS A 192 -11.40 5.40 10.82
N LEU A 193 -12.26 4.73 10.06
CA LEU A 193 -12.92 5.30 8.87
C LEU A 193 -13.59 6.66 9.10
N PRO A 194 -14.34 6.91 10.20
CA PRO A 194 -14.90 8.24 10.46
C PRO A 194 -13.81 9.33 10.58
N GLN A 195 -12.70 8.99 11.24
CA GLN A 195 -11.53 9.88 11.37
C GLN A 195 -10.83 10.08 10.02
N LEU A 196 -10.75 9.03 9.19
CA LEU A 196 -10.17 9.12 7.84
C LEU A 196 -11.01 9.99 6.91
N HIS A 197 -12.33 9.91 7.00
CA HIS A 197 -13.23 10.76 6.23
C HIS A 197 -13.04 12.23 6.62
N ALA A 198 -13.01 12.53 7.92
CA ALA A 198 -12.71 13.88 8.41
C ALA A 198 -11.31 14.39 8.00
N MET A 199 -10.33 13.51 7.86
CA MET A 199 -9.00 13.85 7.34
C MET A 199 -9.04 14.16 5.84
N ALA A 200 -9.75 13.37 5.05
CA ALA A 200 -9.87 13.56 3.60
C ALA A 200 -10.51 14.92 3.26
N SER A 201 -11.58 15.29 3.98
CA SER A 201 -12.29 16.57 3.76
C SER A 201 -11.50 17.83 4.13
N ARG A 202 -10.33 17.70 4.78
CA ARG A 202 -9.45 18.82 5.15
C ARG A 202 -8.27 19.02 4.21
N VAL A 203 -8.04 18.06 3.32
CA VAL A 203 -6.89 18.05 2.39
C VAL A 203 -7.34 18.39 0.96
N SER A 204 -8.62 18.23 0.66
CA SER A 204 -9.32 18.75 -0.53
C SER A 204 -9.59 20.25 -0.43
#